data_AF-A0A7H0NCZ8-F1
#
_entry.id   AF-A0A7H0NCZ8-F1
#
_cell.length_a   1.000
_cell.length_b   1.000
_cell.length_c   1.000
_cell.angle_alpha   90.00
_cell.angle_beta   90.00
_cell.angle_gamma   90.00
#
_symmetry.space_group_name_H-M   'P 1'
#
loop_
_entity.id
_entity.type
_entity.pdbx_description
1 polymer ?
#
loop_
_entity_poly.entity_id
_entity_poly.type
_entity_poly.pdbx_seq_one_letter_code
_entity_poly.pdbx_strand_id
1 'polypeptide(L)'
;MSARSQAETATATVKFPHRSRRGVLLGLTVPQLIVAGLTGLLLLAVVMTRGVVGALQLCPLWSAIALLVFVRKRGRSLADWTPIVLRYTLRRMRGQLIWLARPSRRPVREGHLNLPGTSASLRVVTAPDRRYGAVHDPHTGSLTAVVKVSSRAYALLDPGTQNANVAGWGRALAALARTGHVARIQVVERTVPDSGDALRRYWEEHGRPDTPLAGAIYTELIQSAGPAAAPHEAYVAISLDVKAAQRLINRAGGGLTGSFSVLAQLTSTFEQAARTAGLNPTGWLTAREIAAVVRTAYDPKALPALDRWSASGRPEAVPAAAGPVVVVEKGDHIVSDSAFHSTYWVENWPRTAVGAGFLHQLLFTAGVRRTLSLAYEPVSVDAALRDIQRKKASVVADAAERARRGQVESEADAIEYQDIQARERQLIAGHADVALTGLLTVSADSEEDLRTDCAVVETAAVGAGLDLRPLTWQQASAFTAAAMPLALAA
;
A
#
# COMPACT_ATOMS: atom_id res chain seq x y z
N MET A 1 -9.89 -51.88 12.99
CA MET A 1 -8.76 -50.93 12.92
C MET A 1 -9.09 -49.90 11.86
N SER A 2 -9.68 -48.77 12.26
CA SER A 2 -10.07 -47.69 11.35
C SER A 2 -8.83 -47.03 10.75
N ALA A 3 -8.74 -47.05 9.43
CA ALA A 3 -7.94 -46.12 8.66
C ALA A 3 -8.48 -44.70 8.91
N ARG A 4 -8.05 -44.07 10.00
CA ARG A 4 -8.03 -42.61 10.09
C ARG A 4 -7.04 -42.17 9.03
N SER A 5 -7.58 -41.81 7.87
CA SER A 5 -6.95 -40.93 6.88
C SER A 5 -6.19 -39.85 7.63
N GLN A 6 -4.86 -39.99 7.69
CA GLN A 6 -3.95 -38.87 7.87
C GLN A 6 -4.16 -37.99 6.64
N ALA A 7 -5.21 -37.16 6.67
CA ALA A 7 -5.21 -35.96 5.84
C ALA A 7 -4.07 -35.13 6.42
N GLU A 8 -2.88 -35.24 5.83
CA GLU A 8 -1.84 -34.24 6.01
C GLU A 8 -2.52 -32.89 5.88
N THR A 9 -2.53 -32.12 6.96
CA THR A 9 -3.18 -30.82 7.05
C THR A 9 -2.42 -29.86 6.14
N ALA A 10 -2.63 -29.99 4.82
CA ALA A 10 -1.93 -29.21 3.83
C ALA A 10 -2.19 -27.72 4.10
N THR A 11 -1.13 -26.92 4.05
CA THR A 11 -1.24 -25.46 4.19
C THR A 11 -2.18 -24.95 3.10
N ALA A 12 -3.17 -24.15 3.49
CA ALA A 12 -4.14 -23.59 2.56
C ALA A 12 -3.40 -22.80 1.48
N THR A 13 -3.58 -23.22 0.24
CA THR A 13 -3.01 -22.53 -0.90
C THR A 13 -3.95 -21.43 -1.38
N VAL A 14 -3.39 -20.28 -1.72
CA VAL A 14 -4.12 -19.16 -2.30
C VAL A 14 -3.69 -18.98 -3.75
N LYS A 15 -4.67 -18.72 -4.61
CA LYS A 15 -4.45 -18.30 -6.00
C LYS A 15 -5.06 -16.91 -6.17
N PHE A 16 -4.29 -15.98 -6.71
CA PHE A 16 -4.78 -14.63 -6.97
C PHE A 16 -5.43 -14.56 -8.36
N PRO A 17 -6.54 -13.82 -8.50
CA PRO A 17 -7.20 -13.66 -9.78
C PRO A 17 -6.33 -12.86 -10.75
N HIS A 18 -6.54 -13.10 -12.04
CA HIS A 18 -5.84 -12.35 -13.08
C HIS A 18 -6.26 -10.89 -13.06
N ARG A 19 -5.29 -9.99 -13.14
CA ARG A 19 -5.60 -8.58 -13.42
C ARG A 19 -6.06 -8.46 -14.86
N SER A 20 -7.35 -8.23 -15.06
CA SER A 20 -7.92 -8.03 -16.39
C SER A 20 -7.22 -6.85 -17.09
N ARG A 21 -6.65 -7.12 -18.26
CA ARG A 21 -6.04 -6.12 -19.16
C ARG A 21 -6.99 -5.74 -20.30
N ARG A 22 -8.27 -6.12 -20.21
CA ARG A 22 -9.25 -5.84 -21.26
C ARG A 22 -9.43 -4.33 -21.39
N GLY A 23 -9.27 -3.84 -22.62
CA GLY A 23 -9.72 -2.51 -23.01
C GLY A 23 -11.25 -2.46 -23.03
N VAL A 24 -11.81 -1.25 -23.00
CA VAL A 24 -13.26 -1.04 -22.94
C VAL A 24 -13.95 -1.44 -24.25
N LEU A 25 -13.27 -1.25 -25.38
CA LEU A 25 -13.80 -1.58 -26.72
C LEU A 25 -12.64 -2.04 -27.62
N LEU A 26 -12.79 -3.18 -28.30
CA LEU A 26 -11.77 -3.78 -29.19
C LEU A 26 -10.37 -3.98 -28.55
N GLY A 27 -10.30 -4.08 -27.22
CA GLY A 27 -9.03 -4.20 -26.49
C GLY A 27 -8.26 -2.87 -26.30
N LEU A 28 -8.87 -1.72 -26.66
CA LEU A 28 -8.31 -0.39 -26.43
C LEU A 28 -8.70 0.18 -25.05
N THR A 29 -7.75 0.80 -24.36
CA THR A 29 -8.00 1.52 -23.11
C THR A 29 -8.82 2.79 -23.36
N VAL A 30 -9.48 3.34 -22.33
CA VAL A 30 -10.24 4.61 -22.48
C VAL A 30 -9.37 5.74 -23.06
N PRO A 31 -8.12 5.95 -22.61
CA PRO A 31 -7.23 6.93 -23.25
C PRO A 31 -6.98 6.62 -24.73
N GLN A 32 -6.75 5.36 -25.09
CA GLN A 32 -6.55 4.97 -26.49
C GLN A 32 -7.81 5.22 -27.34
N LEU A 33 -9.01 4.98 -26.81
CA LEU A 33 -10.26 5.26 -27.50
C LEU A 33 -10.48 6.76 -27.71
N ILE A 34 -10.16 7.59 -26.71
CA ILE A 34 -10.23 9.05 -26.83
C ILE A 34 -9.26 9.53 -27.90
N VAL A 35 -8.01 9.06 -27.86
CA VAL A 35 -6.99 9.41 -28.86
C VAL A 35 -7.43 8.94 -30.25
N ALA A 36 -7.85 7.69 -30.42
CA ALA A 36 -8.31 7.15 -31.70
C ALA A 36 -9.54 7.90 -32.23
N GLY A 37 -10.51 8.22 -31.37
CA GLY A 37 -11.71 8.97 -31.73
C GLY A 37 -11.39 10.40 -32.17
N LEU A 38 -10.55 11.13 -31.42
CA LEU A 38 -10.08 12.47 -31.80
C LEU A 38 -9.29 12.45 -33.10
N THR A 39 -8.47 11.41 -33.29
CA THR A 39 -7.69 11.20 -34.52
C THR A 39 -8.61 10.97 -35.72
N GLY A 40 -9.65 10.16 -35.56
CA GLY A 40 -10.67 9.94 -36.60
C GLY A 40 -11.45 11.20 -36.95
N LEU A 41 -11.85 11.99 -35.95
CA LEU A 41 -12.49 13.29 -36.13
C LEU A 41 -11.58 14.29 -36.87
N LEU A 42 -10.30 14.35 -36.47
CA LEU A 42 -9.31 15.21 -37.13
C LEU A 42 -9.07 14.76 -38.58
N LEU A 43 -8.97 13.45 -38.82
CA LEU A 43 -8.79 12.89 -40.16
C LEU A 43 -9.99 13.25 -41.05
N LEU A 44 -11.21 13.09 -40.53
CA LEU A 44 -12.44 13.48 -41.24
C LEU A 44 -12.44 14.98 -41.57
N ALA A 45 -12.09 15.85 -40.60
CA ALA A 45 -12.02 17.28 -40.83
C ALA A 45 -10.97 17.66 -41.90
N VAL A 46 -9.81 17.01 -41.90
CA VAL A 46 -8.77 17.21 -42.93
C VAL A 46 -9.26 16.75 -44.29
N VAL A 47 -9.91 15.59 -44.39
CA VAL A 47 -10.45 15.09 -45.66
C VAL A 47 -11.55 16.01 -46.19
N MET A 48 -12.41 16.54 -45.32
CA MET A 48 -13.47 17.47 -45.72
C MET A 48 -12.95 18.84 -46.17
N THR A 49 -11.83 19.32 -45.61
CA THR A 49 -11.29 20.66 -45.91
C THR A 49 -10.22 20.67 -47.00
N ARG A 50 -9.39 19.63 -47.08
CA ARG A 50 -8.20 19.54 -47.97
C ARG A 50 -8.23 18.31 -48.89
N GLY A 51 -9.29 17.50 -48.84
CA GLY A 51 -9.38 16.27 -49.61
C GLY A 51 -8.39 15.19 -49.16
N VAL A 52 -8.31 14.11 -49.95
CA VAL A 52 -7.45 12.95 -49.67
C VAL A 52 -5.96 13.32 -49.70
N VAL A 53 -5.58 14.29 -50.53
CA VAL A 53 -4.19 14.77 -50.64
C VAL A 53 -3.71 15.41 -49.33
N GLY A 54 -4.56 16.20 -48.66
CA GLY A 54 -4.25 16.76 -47.34
C GLY A 54 -4.09 15.69 -46.25
N ALA A 55 -4.83 14.60 -46.33
CA ALA A 55 -4.69 13.47 -45.42
C ALA A 55 -3.37 12.71 -45.62
N LEU A 56 -2.95 12.52 -46.88
CA LEU A 56 -1.67 11.90 -47.25
C LEU A 56 -0.46 12.73 -46.81
N GLN A 57 -0.53 14.07 -46.92
CA GLN A 57 0.54 14.95 -46.44
C GLN A 57 0.76 14.83 -44.92
N LEU A 58 -0.30 14.51 -44.17
CA LEU A 58 -0.24 14.29 -42.73
C LEU A 58 0.04 12.83 -42.34
N CYS A 59 0.40 11.95 -43.28
CA CYS A 59 0.82 10.58 -42.98
C CYS A 59 1.84 10.49 -41.82
N PRO A 60 2.89 11.33 -41.73
CA PRO A 60 3.81 11.28 -40.60
C PRO A 60 3.14 11.52 -39.23
N LEU A 61 2.14 12.41 -39.19
CA LEU A 61 1.37 12.70 -37.98
C LEU A 61 0.49 11.50 -37.60
N TRP A 62 -0.21 10.91 -38.56
CA TRP A 62 -1.04 9.72 -38.33
C TRP A 62 -0.20 8.53 -37.86
N SER A 63 0.98 8.32 -38.46
CA SER A 63 1.94 7.31 -38.03
C SER A 63 2.42 7.56 -36.61
N ALA A 64 2.73 8.80 -36.24
CA ALA A 64 3.13 9.14 -34.87
C ALA A 64 2.02 8.88 -33.84
N ILE A 65 0.75 9.17 -34.19
CA ILE A 65 -0.39 8.91 -33.32
C ILE A 65 -0.64 7.40 -33.20
N ALA A 66 -0.58 6.66 -34.31
CA ALA A 66 -0.69 5.20 -34.31
C ALA A 66 0.42 4.59 -33.44
N LEU A 67 1.65 5.09 -33.54
CA LEU A 67 2.76 4.67 -32.67
C LEU A 67 2.42 4.91 -31.19
N LEU A 68 1.86 6.07 -30.84
CA LEU A 68 1.47 6.42 -29.46
C LEU A 68 0.36 5.51 -28.92
N VAL A 69 -0.58 5.10 -29.78
CA VAL A 69 -1.68 4.20 -29.39
C VAL A 69 -1.19 2.75 -29.27
N PHE A 70 -0.43 2.24 -30.23
CA PHE A 70 -0.12 0.81 -30.31
C PHE A 70 1.19 0.40 -29.65
N VAL A 71 2.20 1.29 -29.56
CA VAL A 71 3.46 0.93 -28.91
C VAL A 71 3.26 0.82 -27.41
N ARG A 72 3.68 -0.33 -26.87
CA ARG A 72 3.66 -0.63 -25.45
C ARG A 72 5.07 -0.59 -24.89
N LYS A 73 5.27 0.19 -23.84
CA LYS A 73 6.53 0.21 -23.07
C LYS A 73 6.23 -0.25 -21.65
N ARG A 74 6.93 -1.30 -21.20
CA ARG A 74 6.74 -1.92 -19.87
C ARG A 74 5.25 -2.21 -19.59
N GLY A 75 4.58 -2.90 -20.52
CA GLY A 75 3.20 -3.37 -20.36
C GLY A 75 2.08 -2.32 -20.35
N ARG A 76 2.39 -1.02 -20.50
CA ARG A 76 1.41 0.06 -20.69
C ARG A 76 1.55 0.68 -22.08
N SER A 77 0.45 1.14 -22.68
CA SER A 77 0.51 1.91 -23.92
C SER A 77 1.18 3.26 -23.68
N LEU A 78 1.80 3.87 -24.70
CA LEU A 78 2.33 5.23 -24.55
C LEU A 78 1.23 6.23 -24.19
N ALA A 79 0.00 6.02 -24.67
CA ALA A 79 -1.18 6.80 -24.28
C ALA A 79 -1.45 6.76 -22.76
N ASP A 80 -1.29 5.61 -22.10
CA ASP A 80 -1.47 5.49 -20.65
C ASP A 80 -0.32 6.13 -19.85
N TRP A 81 0.87 6.26 -20.46
CA TRP A 81 2.01 6.97 -19.88
C TRP A 81 1.86 8.49 -19.96
N THR A 82 1.14 9.00 -20.97
CA THR A 82 0.94 10.44 -21.19
C THR A 82 0.52 11.22 -19.94
N PRO A 83 -0.56 10.86 -19.21
CA PRO A 83 -0.97 11.63 -18.02
C PRO A 83 0.08 11.59 -16.89
N ILE A 84 0.85 10.51 -16.79
CA ILE A 84 1.88 10.33 -15.77
C ILE A 84 3.05 11.25 -16.07
N VAL A 85 3.59 11.15 -17.28
CA VAL A 85 4.73 11.96 -17.73
C VAL A 85 4.35 13.43 -17.77
N LEU A 86 3.16 13.77 -18.29
CA LEU A 86 2.68 15.15 -18.35
C LEU A 86 2.55 15.77 -16.96
N ARG A 87 1.98 15.07 -15.98
CA ARG A 87 1.90 15.57 -14.60
C ARG A 87 3.29 15.79 -14.02
N TYR A 88 4.21 14.86 -14.22
CA TYR A 88 5.58 14.99 -13.74
C TYR A 88 6.32 16.15 -14.40
N THR A 89 6.23 16.31 -15.72
CA THR A 89 6.88 17.41 -16.44
C THR A 89 6.30 18.76 -16.05
N LEU A 90 4.98 18.88 -15.87
CA LEU A 90 4.35 20.10 -15.37
C LEU A 90 4.81 20.42 -13.94
N ARG A 91 4.90 19.42 -13.05
CA ARG A 91 5.45 19.60 -11.70
C ARG A 91 6.92 20.02 -11.74
N ARG A 92 7.71 19.44 -12.64
CA ARG A 92 9.11 19.83 -12.87
C ARG A 92 9.25 21.27 -13.32
N MET A 93 8.47 21.69 -14.32
CA MET A 93 8.47 23.07 -14.82
C MET A 93 8.04 24.08 -13.75
N ARG A 94 7.14 23.68 -12.84
CA ARG A 94 6.69 24.50 -11.71
C ARG A 94 7.59 24.44 -10.47
N GLY A 95 8.71 23.71 -10.51
CA GLY A 95 9.61 23.55 -9.37
C GLY A 95 9.01 22.76 -8.20
N GLN A 96 7.99 21.94 -8.43
CA GLN A 96 7.25 21.18 -7.41
C GLN A 96 7.84 19.78 -7.13
N LEU A 97 9.03 19.49 -7.65
CA LEU A 97 9.78 18.26 -7.36
C LEU A 97 10.71 18.41 -6.16
N ILE A 98 10.94 19.64 -5.71
CA ILE A 98 11.78 19.96 -4.56
C ILE A 98 10.86 20.50 -3.48
N TRP A 99 10.89 19.86 -2.32
CA TRP A 99 10.25 20.34 -1.12
C TRP A 99 11.33 20.72 -0.11
N LEU A 100 11.17 21.90 0.49
CA LEU A 100 12.05 22.42 1.53
C LEU A 100 11.17 22.89 2.68
N ALA A 101 11.48 22.43 3.89
CA ALA A 101 10.87 22.94 5.11
C ALA A 101 11.10 24.45 5.20
N ARG A 102 10.13 25.16 5.76
CA ARG A 102 10.21 26.63 5.97
C ARG A 102 10.15 26.91 7.46
N PRO A 103 11.30 26.90 8.17
CA PRO A 103 11.34 27.07 9.63
C PRO A 103 10.83 28.44 10.10
N SER A 104 10.91 29.46 9.25
CA SER A 104 10.69 30.86 9.61
C SER A 104 9.22 31.34 9.57
N ARG A 105 8.24 30.48 9.26
CA ARG A 105 6.81 30.88 9.24
C ARG A 105 6.10 30.48 10.53
N ARG A 106 5.77 31.47 11.38
CA ARG A 106 4.78 31.36 12.48
C ARG A 106 3.54 32.20 12.13
N PRO A 107 2.32 31.75 12.47
CA PRO A 107 1.98 30.62 13.36
C PRO A 107 1.87 29.26 12.65
N VAL A 108 2.31 28.20 13.36
CA VAL A 108 2.11 26.80 12.95
C VAL A 108 0.69 26.39 13.35
N ARG A 109 -0.11 25.91 12.40
CA ARG A 109 -1.44 25.36 12.70
C ARG A 109 -1.27 24.03 13.42
N GLU A 110 -1.96 23.88 14.55
CA GLU A 110 -1.88 22.67 15.38
C GLU A 110 -2.28 21.41 14.59
N GLY A 111 -1.59 20.29 14.86
CA GLY A 111 -1.86 18.99 14.26
C GLY A 111 -1.35 18.78 12.83
N HIS A 112 -0.92 19.81 12.10
CA HIS A 112 -0.37 19.62 10.75
C HIS A 112 0.93 18.82 10.76
N LEU A 113 1.03 17.80 9.88
CA LEU A 113 2.23 16.97 9.72
C LEU A 113 3.32 17.62 8.83
N ASN A 114 2.99 18.71 8.12
CA ASN A 114 3.89 19.41 7.20
C ASN A 114 4.51 18.49 6.13
N LEU A 115 3.70 17.60 5.55
CA LEU A 115 4.15 16.68 4.51
C LEU A 115 4.24 17.35 3.14
N PRO A 116 5.06 16.82 2.21
CA PRO A 116 5.16 17.33 0.85
C PRO A 116 3.88 17.05 0.03
N GLY A 117 3.67 17.88 -0.99
CA GLY A 117 2.67 17.64 -2.05
C GLY A 117 1.23 17.64 -1.57
N THR A 118 0.45 16.67 -2.06
CA THR A 118 -0.99 16.52 -1.76
C THR A 118 -1.27 16.15 -0.31
N SER A 119 -0.26 15.65 0.42
CA SER A 119 -0.37 15.28 1.83
C SER A 119 -0.12 16.44 2.79
N ALA A 120 0.18 17.65 2.28
CA ALA A 120 0.41 18.84 3.10
C ALA A 120 -0.79 19.24 3.97
N SER A 121 -2.01 18.87 3.55
CA SER A 121 -3.25 19.14 4.27
C SER A 121 -3.56 18.14 5.39
N LEU A 122 -2.78 17.06 5.53
CA LEU A 122 -3.00 16.05 6.55
C LEU A 122 -2.77 16.63 7.95
N ARG A 123 -3.71 16.35 8.84
CA ARG A 123 -3.67 16.78 10.24
C ARG A 123 -3.84 15.58 11.14
N VAL A 124 -3.02 15.48 12.17
CA VAL A 124 -3.26 14.54 13.25
C VAL A 124 -4.08 15.22 14.32
N VAL A 125 -5.12 14.53 14.74
CA VAL A 125 -6.06 14.97 15.77
C VAL A 125 -6.05 13.93 16.87
N THR A 126 -6.02 14.38 18.12
CA THR A 126 -6.12 13.50 19.28
C THR A 126 -7.59 13.21 19.59
N ALA A 127 -7.92 11.97 19.90
CA ALA A 127 -9.26 11.59 20.32
C ALA A 127 -9.69 12.36 21.59
N PRO A 128 -10.99 12.63 21.79
CA PRO A 128 -11.48 13.35 22.96
C PRO A 128 -11.07 12.74 24.32
N ASP A 129 -10.91 11.42 24.36
CA ASP A 129 -10.46 10.67 25.54
C ASP A 129 -8.92 10.64 25.71
N ARG A 130 -8.18 11.26 24.78
CA ARG A 130 -6.72 11.33 24.71
C ARG A 130 -5.99 9.98 24.65
N ARG A 131 -6.69 8.88 24.35
CA ARG A 131 -6.08 7.54 24.33
C ARG A 131 -5.35 7.24 23.04
N TYR A 132 -5.74 7.85 21.93
CA TYR A 132 -5.12 7.64 20.62
C TYR A 132 -5.27 8.87 19.72
N GLY A 133 -4.53 8.88 18.63
CA GLY A 133 -4.62 9.88 17.57
C GLY A 133 -5.17 9.29 16.28
N ALA A 134 -5.70 10.16 15.43
CA ALA A 134 -6.12 9.82 14.07
C ALA A 134 -5.69 10.90 13.08
N VAL A 135 -5.38 10.49 11.85
CA VAL A 135 -5.02 11.40 10.77
C VAL A 135 -6.27 11.76 10.00
N HIS A 136 -6.63 13.04 9.99
CA HIS A 136 -7.71 13.60 9.21
C HIS A 136 -7.19 14.10 7.86
N ASP A 137 -7.72 13.54 6.79
CA ASP A 137 -7.53 14.03 5.43
C ASP A 137 -8.74 14.85 4.97
N PRO A 138 -8.62 16.19 4.88
CA PRO A 138 -9.73 17.05 4.46
C PRO A 138 -10.04 16.92 2.96
N HIS A 139 -9.16 16.39 2.13
CA HIS A 139 -9.38 16.27 0.68
C HIS A 139 -10.27 15.08 0.36
N THR A 140 -9.91 13.91 0.90
CA THR A 140 -10.71 12.69 0.74
C THR A 140 -11.90 12.66 1.71
N GLY A 141 -11.81 13.36 2.84
CA GLY A 141 -12.80 13.32 3.91
C GLY A 141 -12.68 12.03 4.72
N SER A 142 -11.45 11.65 5.07
CA SER A 142 -11.17 10.43 5.82
C SER A 142 -10.56 10.71 7.19
N LEU A 143 -10.76 9.77 8.11
CA LEU A 143 -10.16 9.78 9.45
C LEU A 143 -9.50 8.43 9.73
N THR A 144 -8.17 8.40 9.81
CA THR A 144 -7.38 7.17 9.89
C THR A 144 -6.80 6.96 11.28
N ALA A 145 -7.17 5.88 11.96
CA ALA A 145 -6.49 5.43 13.17
C ALA A 145 -5.41 4.40 12.83
N VAL A 146 -4.32 4.36 13.61
CA VAL A 146 -3.19 3.44 13.40
C VAL A 146 -2.92 2.65 14.66
N VAL A 147 -2.67 1.35 14.53
CA VAL A 147 -2.32 0.46 15.64
C VAL A 147 -1.07 -0.32 15.31
N LYS A 148 -0.13 -0.40 16.27
CA LYS A 148 1.01 -1.32 16.16
C LYS A 148 0.53 -2.74 16.47
N VAL A 149 0.95 -3.70 15.66
CA VAL A 149 0.52 -5.10 15.76
C VAL A 149 1.74 -5.98 15.88
N SER A 150 1.65 -6.99 16.73
CA SER A 150 2.62 -8.07 16.85
C SER A 150 1.95 -9.41 16.58
N SER A 151 2.73 -10.44 16.27
CA SER A 151 2.23 -11.81 16.12
C SER A 151 3.24 -12.78 16.67
N ARG A 152 2.79 -14.00 16.99
CA ARG A 152 3.71 -15.12 17.21
C ARG A 152 4.38 -15.48 15.89
N ALA A 153 5.57 -16.07 15.94
CA ALA A 153 6.33 -16.47 14.75
C ALA A 153 5.48 -17.40 13.84
N TYR A 154 4.85 -16.82 12.82
CA TYR A 154 3.86 -17.50 11.98
C TYR A 154 4.42 -18.75 11.31
N ALA A 155 5.68 -18.67 10.85
CA ALA A 155 6.39 -19.77 10.20
C ALA A 155 6.61 -20.99 11.10
N LEU A 156 6.59 -20.81 12.43
CA LEU A 156 6.78 -21.88 13.41
C LEU A 156 5.46 -22.49 13.91
N LEU A 157 4.32 -21.95 13.47
CA LEU A 157 3.01 -22.49 13.81
C LEU A 157 2.72 -23.75 12.99
N ASP A 158 1.94 -24.66 13.56
CA ASP A 158 1.45 -25.81 12.82
C ASP A 158 0.53 -25.36 11.66
N PRO A 159 0.44 -26.14 10.56
CA PRO A 159 -0.36 -25.76 9.40
C PRO A 159 -1.85 -25.51 9.70
N GLY A 160 -2.43 -26.19 10.70
CA GLY A 160 -3.81 -25.97 11.13
C GLY A 160 -4.00 -24.57 11.71
N THR A 161 -3.12 -24.17 12.62
CA THR A 161 -3.10 -22.82 13.20
C THR A 161 -2.78 -21.76 12.15
N GLN A 162 -1.85 -22.03 11.23
CA GLN A 162 -1.54 -21.14 10.10
C GLN A 162 -2.80 -20.85 9.27
N ASN A 163 -3.56 -21.90 8.92
CA ASN A 163 -4.81 -21.80 8.17
C ASN A 163 -5.91 -21.06 8.97
N ALA A 164 -6.03 -21.35 10.26
CA ALA A 164 -6.99 -20.69 11.14
C ALA A 164 -6.74 -19.17 11.25
N ASN A 165 -5.47 -18.76 11.35
CA ASN A 165 -5.07 -17.36 11.39
C ASN A 165 -5.40 -16.64 10.07
N VAL A 166 -5.11 -17.27 8.92
CA VAL A 166 -5.45 -16.71 7.59
C VAL A 166 -6.96 -16.57 7.43
N ALA A 167 -7.73 -17.59 7.79
CA ALA A 167 -9.18 -17.53 7.77
C ALA A 167 -9.73 -16.47 8.75
N GLY A 168 -9.11 -16.31 9.91
CA GLY A 168 -9.40 -15.27 10.89
C GLY A 168 -9.17 -13.87 10.33
N TRP A 169 -8.07 -13.66 9.61
CA TRP A 169 -7.79 -12.39 8.94
C TRP A 169 -8.84 -12.07 7.87
N GLY A 170 -9.24 -13.07 7.06
CA GLY A 170 -10.34 -12.92 6.11
C GLY A 170 -11.67 -12.53 6.77
N ARG A 171 -11.98 -13.11 7.93
CA ARG A 171 -13.17 -12.73 8.72
C ARG A 171 -13.05 -11.33 9.31
N ALA A 172 -11.85 -10.89 9.73
CA ALA A 172 -11.61 -9.55 10.24
C ALA A 172 -11.84 -8.49 9.16
N LEU A 173 -11.30 -8.70 7.96
CA LEU A 173 -11.57 -7.85 6.80
C LEU A 173 -13.06 -7.82 6.46
N ALA A 174 -13.74 -8.97 6.50
CA ALA A 174 -15.18 -9.03 6.26
C ALA A 174 -16.02 -8.30 7.30
N ALA A 175 -15.65 -8.38 8.58
CA ALA A 175 -16.31 -7.64 9.65
C ALA A 175 -16.18 -6.13 9.46
N LEU A 176 -14.99 -5.64 9.10
CA LEU A 176 -14.76 -4.23 8.83
C LEU A 176 -15.46 -3.76 7.54
N ALA A 177 -15.45 -4.55 6.47
CA ALA A 177 -16.12 -4.21 5.22
C ALA A 177 -17.64 -4.09 5.38
N ARG A 178 -18.27 -4.94 6.20
CA ARG A 178 -19.72 -4.93 6.42
C ARG A 178 -20.25 -3.68 7.11
N THR A 179 -19.40 -2.90 7.78
CA THR A 179 -19.83 -1.65 8.40
C THR A 179 -20.23 -0.61 7.35
N GLY A 180 -19.70 -0.73 6.12
CA GLY A 180 -20.05 0.10 4.97
C GLY A 180 -19.46 1.52 4.98
N HIS A 181 -18.58 1.82 5.93
CA HIS A 181 -17.98 3.15 6.08
C HIS A 181 -16.46 3.11 6.30
N VAL A 182 -15.82 1.98 6.03
CA VAL A 182 -14.35 1.87 5.99
C VAL A 182 -13.89 2.19 4.57
N ALA A 183 -13.12 3.25 4.41
CA ALA A 183 -12.56 3.66 3.13
C ALA A 183 -11.41 2.73 2.69
N ARG A 184 -10.53 2.40 3.64
CA ARG A 184 -9.31 1.62 3.39
C ARG A 184 -8.78 1.02 4.68
N ILE A 185 -8.25 -0.19 4.59
CA ILE A 185 -7.45 -0.83 5.63
C ILE A 185 -6.05 -1.00 5.05
N GLN A 186 -5.03 -0.48 5.70
CA GLN A 186 -3.64 -0.61 5.25
C GLN A 186 -2.86 -1.43 6.26
N VAL A 187 -2.20 -2.49 5.81
CA VAL A 187 -1.23 -3.25 6.60
C VAL A 187 0.15 -2.82 6.14
N VAL A 188 0.94 -2.24 7.03
CA VAL A 188 2.31 -1.81 6.76
C VAL A 188 3.25 -2.65 7.59
N GLU A 189 4.22 -3.27 6.95
CA GLU A 189 5.35 -3.89 7.62
C GLU A 189 6.62 -3.21 7.13
N ARG A 190 7.47 -2.77 8.06
CA ARG A 190 8.72 -2.09 7.74
C ARG A 190 9.88 -2.65 8.55
N THR A 191 11.03 -2.74 7.92
CA THR A 191 12.31 -2.95 8.59
C THR A 191 12.85 -1.59 9.03
N VAL A 192 13.20 -1.48 10.30
CA VAL A 192 13.69 -0.24 10.87
C VAL A 192 15.16 -0.42 11.24
N PRO A 193 16.03 0.61 11.09
CA PRO A 193 17.41 0.50 11.58
C PRO A 193 17.39 0.14 13.07
N ASP A 194 18.09 -0.92 13.46
CA ASP A 194 18.26 -1.19 14.88
C ASP A 194 19.17 -0.10 15.47
N SER A 195 18.63 0.64 16.43
CA SER A 195 19.39 1.68 17.12
C SER A 195 20.37 1.09 18.13
N GLY A 196 20.21 -0.19 18.54
CA GLY A 196 20.92 -0.79 19.68
C GLY A 196 20.58 -0.13 21.03
N ASP A 197 19.93 1.03 21.02
CA ASP A 197 19.58 1.85 22.18
C ASP A 197 18.50 1.18 23.05
N ALA A 198 17.65 0.32 22.46
CA ALA A 198 16.66 -0.45 23.23
C ALA A 198 17.33 -1.52 24.11
N LEU A 199 18.31 -2.25 23.55
CA LEU A 199 19.08 -3.24 24.29
C LEU A 199 19.93 -2.58 25.39
N ARG A 200 20.52 -1.42 25.08
CA ARG A 200 21.27 -0.62 26.05
C ARG A 200 20.41 -0.11 27.19
N ARG A 201 19.24 0.48 26.90
CA ARG A 201 18.27 0.92 27.93
C ARG A 201 17.80 -0.24 28.80
N TYR A 202 17.49 -1.38 28.22
CA TYR A 202 17.10 -2.56 28.99
C TYR A 202 18.22 -3.01 29.95
N TRP A 203 19.48 -3.01 29.49
CA TRP A 203 20.63 -3.31 30.32
C TRP A 203 20.88 -2.26 31.40
N GLU A 204 20.69 -0.98 31.12
CA GLU A 204 20.80 0.10 32.11
C GLU A 204 19.70 -0.01 33.19
N GLU A 205 18.48 -0.35 32.80
CA GLU A 205 17.32 -0.43 33.71
C GLU A 205 17.26 -1.73 34.52
N HIS A 206 17.63 -2.87 33.92
CA HIS A 206 17.42 -4.21 34.49
C HIS A 206 18.71 -5.00 34.67
N GLY A 207 19.82 -4.54 34.10
CA GLY A 207 21.12 -5.20 34.18
C GLY A 207 21.72 -5.12 35.58
N ARG A 208 22.62 -6.07 35.87
CA ARG A 208 23.40 -6.11 37.10
C ARG A 208 24.88 -6.03 36.73
N PRO A 209 25.42 -4.81 36.47
CA PRO A 209 26.80 -4.65 36.03
C PRO A 209 27.82 -5.18 37.04
N ASP A 210 27.46 -5.19 38.33
CA ASP A 210 28.31 -5.69 39.42
C ASP A 210 28.37 -7.22 39.53
N THR A 211 27.67 -7.95 38.65
CA THR A 211 27.72 -9.42 38.65
C THR A 211 29.14 -9.88 38.32
N PRO A 212 29.83 -10.63 39.19
CA PRO A 212 31.21 -11.05 38.95
C PRO A 212 31.34 -11.77 37.61
N LEU A 213 32.33 -11.37 36.80
CA LEU A 213 32.64 -11.87 35.45
C LEU A 213 31.54 -11.61 34.41
N ALA A 214 30.29 -11.98 34.69
CA ALA A 214 29.18 -11.87 33.74
C ALA A 214 28.81 -10.42 33.42
N GLY A 215 28.87 -9.49 34.37
CA GLY A 215 28.50 -8.09 34.15
C GLY A 215 29.40 -7.38 33.13
N ALA A 216 30.72 -7.61 33.21
CA ALA A 216 31.69 -7.08 32.26
C ALA A 216 31.51 -7.70 30.86
N ILE A 217 31.36 -9.03 30.78
CA ILE A 217 31.16 -9.74 29.51
C ILE A 217 29.85 -9.31 28.83
N TYR A 218 28.75 -9.20 29.56
CA TYR A 218 27.47 -8.74 28.98
C TYR A 218 27.54 -7.28 28.54
N THR A 219 28.22 -6.41 29.29
CA THR A 219 28.41 -5.01 28.90
C THR A 219 29.24 -4.90 27.63
N GLU A 220 30.34 -5.66 27.53
CA GLU A 220 31.17 -5.75 26.34
C GLU A 220 30.37 -6.31 25.15
N LEU A 221 29.60 -7.38 25.37
CA LEU A 221 28.75 -8.00 24.34
C LEU A 221 27.68 -7.04 23.81
N ILE A 222 27.04 -6.24 24.68
CA ILE A 222 26.03 -5.27 24.26
C ILE A 222 26.68 -4.08 23.53
N GLN A 223 27.90 -3.69 23.91
CA GLN A 223 28.68 -2.68 23.19
C GLN A 223 29.20 -3.19 21.84
N SER A 224 29.55 -4.48 21.74
CA SER A 224 30.06 -5.12 20.53
C SER A 224 28.97 -5.69 19.63
N ALA A 225 27.76 -5.89 20.16
CA ALA A 225 26.58 -6.26 19.41
C ALA A 225 26.25 -5.10 18.48
N GLY A 226 26.81 -5.15 17.26
CA GLY A 226 26.33 -4.33 16.17
C GLY A 226 24.83 -4.58 15.94
N PRO A 227 24.17 -3.73 15.13
CA PRO A 227 22.76 -3.90 14.79
C PRO A 227 22.55 -5.27 14.11
N ALA A 228 22.20 -6.30 14.90
CA ALA A 228 22.28 -7.69 14.48
C ALA A 228 21.02 -8.16 13.74
N ALA A 229 19.92 -7.44 13.86
CA ALA A 229 18.71 -7.63 13.05
C ALA A 229 17.93 -6.32 12.99
N ALA A 230 17.57 -5.86 11.78
CA ALA A 230 16.65 -4.73 11.65
C ALA A 230 15.29 -5.14 12.24
N PRO A 231 14.83 -4.53 13.37
CA PRO A 231 13.54 -4.88 13.92
C PRO A 231 12.43 -4.63 12.90
N HIS A 232 11.51 -5.59 12.81
CA HIS A 232 10.32 -5.48 11.98
C HIS A 232 9.21 -4.82 12.80
N GLU A 233 8.66 -3.73 12.27
CA GLU A 233 7.48 -3.10 12.82
C GLU A 233 6.29 -3.32 11.90
N ALA A 234 5.19 -3.83 12.45
CA ALA A 234 3.93 -3.99 11.73
C ALA A 234 2.87 -3.04 12.29
N TYR A 235 2.16 -2.38 11.38
CA TYR A 235 1.07 -1.46 11.65
C TYR A 235 -0.16 -1.83 10.85
N VAL A 236 -1.33 -1.60 11.44
CA VAL A 236 -2.59 -1.60 10.71
C VAL A 236 -3.22 -0.22 10.84
N ALA A 237 -3.52 0.41 9.70
CA ALA A 237 -4.24 1.66 9.63
C ALA A 237 -5.67 1.41 9.13
N ILE A 238 -6.66 1.98 9.81
CA ILE A 238 -8.07 1.87 9.46
C ILE A 238 -8.60 3.27 9.19
N SER A 239 -8.99 3.50 7.94
CA SER A 239 -9.53 4.78 7.47
C SER A 239 -11.05 4.73 7.45
N LEU A 240 -11.67 5.60 8.25
CA LEU A 240 -13.10 5.90 8.21
C LEU A 240 -13.41 6.85 7.03
N ASP A 241 -14.41 6.53 6.23
CA ASP A 241 -15.03 7.49 5.30
C ASP A 241 -16.06 8.33 6.06
N VAL A 242 -15.73 9.62 6.28
CA VAL A 242 -16.59 10.55 7.03
C VAL A 242 -17.92 10.77 6.30
N LYS A 243 -17.92 10.79 4.96
CA LYS A 243 -19.13 11.01 4.17
C LYS A 243 -20.05 9.78 4.24
N ALA A 244 -19.49 8.58 4.11
CA ALA A 244 -20.27 7.35 4.24
C ALA A 244 -20.82 7.18 5.67
N ALA A 245 -20.05 7.58 6.69
CA ALA A 245 -20.46 7.51 8.09
C ALA A 245 -21.32 8.68 8.59
N GLN A 246 -21.66 9.67 7.74
CA GLN A 246 -22.24 10.94 8.17
C GLN A 246 -23.48 10.78 9.07
N ARG A 247 -24.35 9.81 8.78
CA ARG A 247 -25.56 9.55 9.59
C ARG A 247 -25.22 9.09 11.01
N LEU A 248 -24.22 8.22 11.17
CA LEU A 248 -23.76 7.74 12.47
C LEU A 248 -23.04 8.84 13.23
N ILE A 249 -22.20 9.62 12.52
CA ILE A 249 -21.49 10.76 13.08
C ILE A 249 -22.47 11.80 13.63
N ASN A 250 -23.52 12.14 12.88
CA ASN A 250 -24.54 13.09 13.33
C ASN A 250 -25.28 12.60 14.58
N ARG A 251 -25.58 11.29 14.67
CA ARG A 251 -26.22 10.70 15.86
C ARG A 251 -25.32 10.73 17.09
N ALA A 252 -24.00 10.70 16.88
CA ALA A 252 -23.02 10.72 17.96
C ALA A 252 -22.51 12.14 18.31
N GLY A 253 -23.27 13.18 17.96
CA GLY A 253 -22.96 14.57 18.31
C GLY A 253 -22.30 15.39 17.19
N GLY A 254 -22.03 14.78 16.03
CA GLY A 254 -21.51 15.47 14.86
C GLY A 254 -20.03 15.86 14.94
N GLY A 255 -19.52 16.45 13.87
CA GLY A 255 -18.15 16.95 13.77
C GLY A 255 -17.07 15.88 14.02
N LEU A 256 -15.92 16.31 14.52
CA LEU A 256 -14.80 15.42 14.83
C LEU A 256 -15.11 14.50 16.02
N THR A 257 -15.81 14.99 17.04
CA THR A 257 -16.19 14.18 18.21
C THR A 257 -17.04 12.97 17.81
N GLY A 258 -18.09 13.19 16.99
CA GLY A 258 -18.90 12.10 16.45
C GLY A 258 -18.14 11.20 15.46
N SER A 259 -17.13 11.73 14.78
CA SER A 259 -16.23 10.92 13.93
C SER A 259 -15.36 9.99 14.78
N PHE A 260 -14.82 10.47 15.89
CA PHE A 260 -14.03 9.67 16.84
C PHE A 260 -14.87 8.60 17.54
N SER A 261 -16.15 8.83 17.82
CA SER A 261 -17.01 7.79 18.40
C SER A 261 -17.28 6.64 17.43
N VAL A 262 -17.50 6.96 16.13
CA VAL A 262 -17.66 5.91 15.10
C VAL A 262 -16.33 5.19 14.88
N LEU A 263 -15.22 5.93 14.84
CA LEU A 263 -13.89 5.35 14.74
C LEU A 263 -13.57 4.43 15.92
N ALA A 264 -13.95 4.80 17.16
CA ALA A 264 -13.78 3.97 18.35
C ALA A 264 -14.53 2.62 18.25
N GLN A 265 -15.71 2.61 17.61
CA GLN A 265 -16.44 1.36 17.35
C GLN A 265 -15.69 0.49 16.33
N LEU A 266 -15.14 1.09 15.27
CA LEU A 266 -14.33 0.37 14.28
C LEU A 266 -13.05 -0.20 14.88
N THR A 267 -12.33 0.59 15.68
CA THR A 267 -11.09 0.16 16.33
C THR A 267 -11.34 -1.00 17.29
N SER A 268 -12.40 -0.94 18.09
CA SER A 268 -12.81 -2.05 18.97
C SER A 268 -13.18 -3.32 18.18
N THR A 269 -13.93 -3.16 17.08
CA THR A 269 -14.29 -4.28 16.19
C THR A 269 -13.04 -4.93 15.60
N PHE A 270 -12.06 -4.12 15.16
CA PHE A 270 -10.79 -4.63 14.65
C PHE A 270 -10.00 -5.37 15.72
N GLU A 271 -9.86 -4.81 16.93
CA GLU A 271 -9.08 -5.45 17.98
C GLU A 271 -9.59 -6.85 18.33
N GLN A 272 -10.91 -7.00 18.43
CA GLN A 272 -11.54 -8.30 18.68
C GLN A 272 -11.25 -9.27 17.53
N ALA A 273 -11.44 -8.82 16.29
CA ALA A 273 -11.23 -9.66 15.12
C ALA A 273 -9.75 -10.02 14.90
N ALA A 274 -8.82 -9.09 15.12
CA ALA A 274 -7.38 -9.28 14.97
C ALA A 274 -6.86 -10.36 15.92
N ARG A 275 -7.33 -10.39 17.18
CA ARG A 275 -6.97 -11.44 18.13
C ARG A 275 -7.38 -12.84 17.64
N THR A 276 -8.54 -12.98 17.01
CA THR A 276 -8.97 -14.25 16.40
C THR A 276 -8.17 -14.65 15.15
N ALA A 277 -7.42 -13.71 14.57
CA ALA A 277 -6.51 -13.94 13.45
C ALA A 277 -5.06 -14.23 13.90
N GLY A 278 -4.81 -14.40 15.20
CA GLY A 278 -3.48 -14.63 15.76
C GLY A 278 -2.61 -13.36 15.83
N LEU A 279 -3.22 -12.18 15.70
CA LEU A 279 -2.57 -10.88 15.81
C LEU A 279 -2.82 -10.28 17.19
N ASN A 280 -1.81 -9.61 17.74
CA ASN A 280 -1.84 -8.94 19.03
C ASN A 280 -1.66 -7.42 18.82
N PRO A 281 -2.74 -6.64 18.75
CA PRO A 281 -2.68 -5.19 18.74
C PRO A 281 -2.05 -4.69 20.06
N THR A 282 -0.96 -3.93 19.97
CA THR A 282 -0.21 -3.42 21.14
C THR A 282 -0.63 -2.00 21.52
N GLY A 283 -1.83 -1.55 21.12
CA GLY A 283 -2.35 -0.22 21.41
C GLY A 283 -2.28 0.73 20.22
N TRP A 284 -3.33 1.55 20.09
CA TRP A 284 -3.47 2.58 19.05
C TRP A 284 -2.47 3.70 19.27
N LEU A 285 -1.88 4.18 18.17
CA LEU A 285 -0.88 5.23 18.20
C LEU A 285 -1.53 6.57 18.56
N THR A 286 -0.87 7.30 19.45
CA THR A 286 -1.12 8.70 19.77
C THR A 286 -0.69 9.59 18.60
N ALA A 287 -1.08 10.87 18.67
CA ALA A 287 -0.71 11.83 17.64
C ALA A 287 0.81 11.98 17.47
N ARG A 288 1.57 11.85 18.56
CA ARG A 288 3.03 11.99 18.60
C ARG A 288 3.75 10.76 18.07
N GLU A 289 3.22 9.57 18.35
CA GLU A 289 3.74 8.31 17.79
C GLU A 289 3.50 8.26 16.27
N ILE A 290 2.31 8.69 15.79
CA ILE A 290 2.06 8.80 14.34
C ILE A 290 3.06 9.77 13.69
N ALA A 291 3.30 10.92 14.31
CA ALA A 291 4.29 11.88 13.84
C ALA A 291 5.71 11.28 13.78
N ALA A 292 6.10 10.46 14.76
CA ALA A 292 7.40 9.78 14.76
C ALA A 292 7.50 8.72 13.66
N VAL A 293 6.43 7.95 13.41
CA VAL A 293 6.39 6.97 12.31
C VAL A 293 6.58 7.67 10.96
N VAL A 294 5.91 8.82 10.76
CA VAL A 294 6.06 9.65 9.56
C VAL A 294 7.48 10.22 9.45
N ARG A 295 8.04 10.75 10.55
CA ARG A 295 9.40 11.29 10.58
C ARG A 295 10.44 10.23 10.22
N THR A 296 10.33 9.04 10.83
CA THR A 296 11.27 7.93 10.63
C THR A 296 11.14 7.27 9.25
N ALA A 297 10.00 7.43 8.58
CA ALA A 297 9.88 7.01 7.18
C ALA A 297 10.76 7.88 6.27
N TYR A 298 10.70 9.21 6.42
CA TYR A 298 11.53 10.14 5.63
C TYR A 298 12.98 10.24 6.12
N ASP A 299 13.21 10.17 7.43
CA ASP A 299 14.52 10.28 8.05
C ASP A 299 14.77 9.07 8.95
N PRO A 300 15.21 7.93 8.38
CA PRO A 300 15.51 6.73 9.17
C PRO A 300 16.55 6.97 10.27
N LYS A 301 17.49 7.90 10.06
CA LYS A 301 18.53 8.26 11.05
C LYS A 301 18.01 9.06 12.24
N ALA A 302 16.77 9.57 12.20
CA ALA A 302 16.15 10.24 13.35
C ALA A 302 15.72 9.29 14.46
N LEU A 303 15.51 8.00 14.16
CA LEU A 303 14.93 7.05 15.11
C LEU A 303 15.71 6.93 16.43
N PRO A 304 17.05 6.74 16.45
CA PRO A 304 17.78 6.59 17.72
C PRO A 304 17.59 7.79 18.65
N ALA A 305 17.53 9.00 18.08
CA ALA A 305 17.27 10.21 18.85
C ALA A 305 15.82 10.23 19.40
N LEU A 306 14.83 9.87 18.59
CA LEU A 306 13.43 9.82 19.03
C LEU A 306 13.19 8.75 20.10
N ASP A 307 13.87 7.61 19.99
CA ASP A 307 13.82 6.53 20.97
C ASP A 307 14.43 6.95 22.31
N ARG A 308 15.58 7.62 22.29
CA ARG A 308 16.30 8.06 23.49
C ARG A 308 15.50 9.04 24.34
N TRP A 309 14.78 9.97 23.70
CA TRP A 309 14.02 11.01 24.38
C TRP A 309 12.56 10.65 24.63
N SER A 310 12.17 9.40 24.38
CA SER A 310 10.80 8.94 24.64
C SER A 310 10.58 8.58 26.11
N ALA A 311 9.61 9.24 26.74
CA ALA A 311 9.15 8.90 28.08
C ALA A 311 8.27 7.63 28.13
N SER A 312 7.63 7.26 27.00
CA SER A 312 6.70 6.13 26.90
C SER A 312 7.37 4.84 26.42
N GLY A 313 8.67 4.89 26.14
CA GLY A 313 9.42 3.78 25.54
C GLY A 313 9.15 3.59 24.04
N ARG A 314 8.32 4.44 23.43
CA ARG A 314 8.00 4.43 21.99
C ARG A 314 8.38 5.76 21.35
N PRO A 315 9.00 5.77 20.16
CA PRO A 315 9.44 7.02 19.55
C PRO A 315 8.27 7.98 19.33
N GLU A 316 8.46 9.24 19.76
CA GLU A 316 7.46 10.29 19.70
C GLU A 316 8.04 11.56 19.09
N ALA A 317 7.27 12.21 18.20
CA ALA A 317 7.64 13.48 17.60
C ALA A 317 6.52 14.50 17.75
N VAL A 318 6.88 15.79 17.71
CA VAL A 318 5.89 16.86 17.61
C VAL A 318 5.28 16.80 16.20
N PRO A 319 3.94 16.83 16.01
CA PRO A 319 3.32 16.74 14.70
C PRO A 319 3.86 17.76 13.68
N ALA A 320 4.15 18.98 14.12
CA ALA A 320 4.73 20.03 13.27
C ALA A 320 6.13 19.68 12.70
N ALA A 321 6.85 18.77 13.35
CA ALA A 321 8.17 18.30 12.95
C ALA A 321 8.13 16.87 12.37
N ALA A 322 6.95 16.35 12.06
CA ALA A 322 6.79 15.00 11.49
C ALA A 322 7.31 14.91 10.05
N GLY A 323 7.08 15.97 9.27
CA GLY A 323 7.55 16.04 7.89
C GLY A 323 9.08 16.02 7.76
N PRO A 324 9.59 15.79 6.54
CA PRO A 324 11.02 15.90 6.23
C PRO A 324 11.52 17.34 6.42
N VAL A 325 12.81 17.59 6.19
CA VAL A 325 13.40 18.93 5.97
C VAL A 325 13.61 19.19 4.47
N VAL A 326 13.97 18.16 3.72
CA VAL A 326 14.14 18.21 2.27
C VAL A 326 13.57 16.94 1.62
N VAL A 327 12.89 17.11 0.49
CA VAL A 327 12.58 16.01 -0.43
C VAL A 327 12.88 16.45 -1.85
N VAL A 328 13.63 15.65 -2.58
CA VAL A 328 13.91 15.84 -4.00
C VAL A 328 13.42 14.62 -4.76
N GLU A 329 12.41 14.80 -5.61
CA GLU A 329 11.86 13.74 -6.44
C GLU A 329 12.60 13.65 -7.78
N LYS A 330 13.28 12.52 -8.01
CA LYS A 330 13.81 12.13 -9.31
C LYS A 330 12.80 11.23 -10.03
N GLY A 331 13.12 10.84 -11.27
CA GLY A 331 12.20 10.05 -12.09
C GLY A 331 11.94 8.65 -11.55
N ASP A 332 12.93 8.02 -10.93
CA ASP A 332 12.92 6.64 -10.48
C ASP A 332 13.03 6.46 -8.97
N HIS A 333 13.50 7.47 -8.23
CA HIS A 333 13.56 7.49 -6.77
C HIS A 333 13.27 8.89 -6.20
N ILE A 334 13.09 8.98 -4.88
CA ILE A 334 13.16 10.23 -4.13
C ILE A 334 14.39 10.25 -3.22
N VAL A 335 14.89 11.44 -2.94
CA VAL A 335 15.90 11.69 -1.90
C VAL A 335 15.22 12.47 -0.78
N SER A 336 15.32 11.98 0.43
CA SER A 336 14.84 12.60 1.66
C SER A 336 16.02 12.99 2.55
N ASP A 337 15.74 13.53 3.75
CA ASP A 337 16.74 14.02 4.71
C ASP A 337 18.00 13.16 4.83
N SER A 338 17.84 11.85 5.06
CA SER A 338 18.96 10.94 5.30
C SER A 338 18.97 9.68 4.43
N ALA A 339 18.06 9.56 3.48
CA ALA A 339 17.88 8.34 2.70
C ALA A 339 17.43 8.58 1.24
N PHE A 340 17.65 7.55 0.43
CA PHE A 340 17.20 7.44 -0.94
C PHE A 340 16.12 6.35 -0.99
N HIS A 341 15.00 6.61 -1.66
CA HIS A 341 13.86 5.69 -1.66
C HIS A 341 13.31 5.42 -3.06
N SER A 342 13.07 4.14 -3.38
CA SER A 342 12.39 3.72 -4.59
C SER A 342 11.14 2.92 -4.23
N THR A 343 9.99 3.30 -4.79
CA THR A 343 8.72 2.63 -4.54
C THR A 343 8.24 1.87 -5.77
N TYR A 344 7.86 0.63 -5.52
CA TYR A 344 7.32 -0.33 -6.46
C TYR A 344 5.85 -0.58 -6.17
N TRP A 345 5.12 -0.92 -7.22
CA TRP A 345 3.80 -1.49 -7.15
C TRP A 345 3.85 -2.97 -7.54
N VAL A 346 3.16 -3.80 -6.78
CA VAL A 346 2.92 -5.21 -7.11
C VAL A 346 1.89 -5.24 -8.24
N GLU A 347 2.35 -5.40 -9.48
CA GLU A 347 1.46 -5.43 -10.63
C GLU A 347 0.68 -6.75 -10.70
N ASN A 348 1.36 -7.87 -10.51
CA ASN A 348 0.76 -9.19 -10.51
C ASN A 348 1.18 -9.95 -9.25
N TRP A 349 0.19 -10.52 -8.58
CA TRP A 349 0.35 -11.47 -7.48
C TRP A 349 0.62 -12.89 -8.03
N PRO A 350 1.04 -13.86 -7.19
CA PRO A 350 1.37 -15.21 -7.65
C PRO A 350 0.22 -15.85 -8.43
N ARG A 351 0.54 -16.30 -9.65
CA ARG A 351 -0.42 -16.93 -10.56
C ARG A 351 -0.68 -18.41 -10.26
N THR A 352 0.28 -19.04 -9.60
CA THR A 352 0.19 -20.43 -9.13
C THR A 352 -0.38 -20.47 -7.72
N ALA A 353 -0.89 -21.62 -7.32
CA ALA A 353 -1.30 -21.86 -5.94
C ALA A 353 -0.05 -21.77 -5.04
N VAL A 354 -0.04 -20.80 -4.12
CA VAL A 354 1.06 -20.58 -3.17
C VAL A 354 0.56 -20.70 -1.74
N GLY A 355 1.41 -21.19 -0.84
CA GLY A 355 1.09 -21.23 0.59
C GLY A 355 0.99 -19.82 1.18
N ALA A 356 0.31 -19.68 2.32
CA ALA A 356 0.09 -18.39 2.99
C ALA A 356 1.39 -17.62 3.35
N GLY A 357 2.52 -18.34 3.47
CA GLY A 357 3.84 -17.75 3.76
C GLY A 357 4.64 -17.29 2.54
N PHE A 358 4.06 -17.18 1.34
CA PHE A 358 4.81 -16.91 0.10
C PHE A 358 5.64 -15.60 0.11
N LEU A 359 5.22 -14.62 0.91
CA LEU A 359 5.96 -13.35 1.07
C LEU A 359 7.22 -13.47 1.94
N HIS A 360 7.47 -14.61 2.59
CA HIS A 360 8.55 -14.77 3.56
C HIS A 360 9.92 -14.38 2.98
N GLN A 361 10.25 -14.82 1.77
CA GLN A 361 11.53 -14.50 1.11
C GLN A 361 11.71 -13.00 0.85
N LEU A 362 10.63 -12.31 0.49
CA LEU A 362 10.64 -10.86 0.30
C LEU A 362 10.71 -10.12 1.64
N LEU A 363 10.03 -10.63 2.66
CA LEU A 363 9.97 -9.98 3.97
C LEU A 363 11.29 -10.09 4.74
N PHE A 364 11.95 -11.23 4.68
CA PHE A 364 13.17 -11.48 5.45
C PHE A 364 14.45 -11.34 4.60
N THR A 365 14.40 -10.51 3.55
CA THR A 365 15.58 -10.16 2.76
C THR A 365 16.61 -9.45 3.65
N ALA A 366 17.75 -10.09 3.89
CA ALA A 366 18.80 -9.57 4.75
C ALA A 366 19.48 -8.32 4.17
N GLY A 367 19.85 -7.37 5.03
CA GLY A 367 20.61 -6.18 4.66
C GLY A 367 19.81 -5.08 3.96
N VAL A 368 18.58 -5.35 3.49
CA VAL A 368 17.78 -4.37 2.76
C VAL A 368 16.76 -3.70 3.67
N ARG A 369 16.77 -2.36 3.71
CA ARG A 369 15.72 -1.58 4.39
C ARG A 369 14.52 -1.41 3.46
N ARG A 370 13.39 -2.00 3.84
CA ARG A 370 12.15 -2.00 3.06
C ARG A 370 10.90 -1.76 3.89
N THR A 371 9.86 -1.29 3.22
CA THR A 371 8.51 -1.18 3.74
C THR A 371 7.53 -1.79 2.75
N LEU A 372 6.84 -2.86 3.16
CA LEU A 372 5.72 -3.44 2.41
C LEU A 372 4.40 -2.87 2.93
N SER A 373 3.58 -2.35 2.03
CA SER A 373 2.24 -1.86 2.35
C SER A 373 1.19 -2.58 1.51
N LEU A 374 0.24 -3.21 2.19
CA LEU A 374 -0.94 -3.84 1.60
C LEU A 374 -2.17 -2.97 1.92
N ALA A 375 -2.74 -2.35 0.90
CA ALA A 375 -3.99 -1.61 1.01
C ALA A 375 -5.16 -2.51 0.57
N TYR A 376 -6.12 -2.67 1.46
CA TYR A 376 -7.41 -3.32 1.23
C TYR A 376 -8.47 -2.24 1.16
N GLU A 377 -9.13 -2.10 0.01
CA GLU A 377 -10.27 -1.20 -0.19
C GLU A 377 -11.55 -2.03 -0.21
N PRO A 378 -12.37 -1.98 0.85
CA PRO A 378 -13.63 -2.70 0.90
C PRO A 378 -14.60 -2.24 -0.20
N VAL A 379 -15.21 -3.20 -0.88
CA VAL A 379 -16.28 -2.94 -1.84
C VAL A 379 -17.61 -3.33 -1.20
N SER A 380 -18.64 -2.48 -1.32
CA SER A 380 -19.96 -2.83 -0.81
C SER A 380 -20.52 -4.04 -1.57
N VAL A 381 -21.29 -4.88 -0.87
CA VAL A 381 -21.87 -6.10 -1.46
C VAL A 381 -22.66 -5.81 -2.73
N ASP A 382 -23.46 -4.74 -2.74
CA ASP A 382 -24.24 -4.33 -3.92
C ASP A 382 -23.35 -3.89 -5.09
N ALA A 383 -22.25 -3.17 -4.81
CA ALA A 383 -21.31 -2.75 -5.84
C ALA A 383 -20.54 -3.96 -6.40
N ALA A 384 -20.13 -4.89 -5.54
CA ALA A 384 -19.47 -6.13 -5.91
C ALA A 384 -20.37 -7.02 -6.80
N LEU A 385 -21.64 -7.22 -6.41
CA LEU A 385 -22.60 -7.99 -7.22
C LEU A 385 -22.84 -7.36 -8.59
N ARG A 386 -22.99 -6.02 -8.66
CA ARG A 386 -23.13 -5.32 -9.95
C ARG A 386 -21.88 -5.43 -10.83
N ASP A 387 -20.69 -5.36 -10.24
CA ASP A 387 -19.43 -5.55 -10.96
C ASP A 387 -19.31 -6.98 -11.52
N ILE A 388 -19.62 -7.99 -10.69
CA ILE A 388 -19.64 -9.41 -11.09
C ILE A 388 -20.63 -9.63 -12.23
N GLN A 389 -21.87 -9.14 -12.11
CA GLN A 389 -22.89 -9.26 -13.16
C GLN A 389 -22.44 -8.61 -14.47
N ARG A 390 -21.87 -7.40 -14.40
CA ARG A 390 -21.35 -6.69 -15.58
C ARG A 390 -20.22 -7.47 -16.26
N LYS A 391 -19.25 -7.99 -15.49
CA LYS A 391 -18.14 -8.79 -16.01
C LYS A 391 -18.62 -10.11 -16.61
N LYS A 392 -19.53 -10.81 -15.94
CA LYS A 392 -20.15 -12.04 -16.44
C LYS A 392 -20.89 -11.81 -17.75
N ALA A 393 -21.67 -10.73 -17.85
CA ALA A 393 -22.36 -10.36 -19.08
C ALA A 393 -21.38 -10.05 -20.23
N SER A 394 -20.27 -9.35 -19.96
CA SER A 394 -19.23 -9.08 -20.95
C SER A 394 -18.55 -10.36 -21.45
N VAL A 395 -18.16 -11.27 -20.55
CA VAL A 395 -17.52 -12.53 -20.93
C VAL A 395 -18.46 -13.39 -21.79
N VAL A 396 -19.73 -13.48 -21.42
CA VAL A 396 -20.74 -14.23 -22.19
C VAL A 396 -21.01 -13.58 -23.56
N ALA A 397 -21.08 -12.25 -23.63
CA ALA A 397 -21.28 -11.54 -24.89
C ALA A 397 -20.09 -11.75 -25.84
N ASP A 398 -18.86 -11.64 -25.34
CA ASP A 398 -17.64 -11.85 -26.14
C ASP A 398 -17.54 -13.31 -26.63
N ALA A 399 -17.88 -14.27 -25.78
CA ALA A 399 -17.91 -15.69 -26.14
C ALA A 399 -18.95 -15.96 -27.23
N ALA A 400 -20.15 -15.35 -27.13
CA ALA A 400 -21.18 -15.46 -28.15
C ALA A 400 -20.78 -14.84 -29.49
N GLU A 401 -20.09 -13.69 -29.47
CA GLU A 401 -19.57 -13.05 -30.69
C GLU A 401 -18.47 -13.90 -31.35
N ARG A 402 -17.55 -14.46 -30.55
CA ARG A 402 -16.50 -15.36 -31.04
C ARG A 402 -17.08 -16.65 -31.63
N ALA A 403 -18.08 -17.24 -30.97
CA ALA A 403 -18.78 -18.41 -31.49
C ALA A 403 -19.45 -18.11 -32.84
N ARG A 404 -20.08 -16.94 -33.01
CA ARG A 404 -20.62 -16.49 -34.30
C ARG A 404 -19.56 -16.34 -35.38
N ARG A 405 -18.34 -15.96 -35.02
CA ARG A 405 -17.18 -15.83 -35.92
C ARG A 405 -16.42 -17.15 -36.13
N GLY A 406 -16.86 -18.26 -35.54
CA GLY A 406 -16.20 -19.56 -35.63
C GLY A 406 -14.83 -19.62 -34.93
N GLN A 407 -14.58 -18.71 -33.99
CA GLN A 407 -13.31 -18.67 -33.24
C GLN A 407 -13.37 -19.62 -32.03
N VAL A 408 -12.29 -20.37 -31.83
CA VAL A 408 -12.14 -21.28 -30.69
C VAL A 408 -11.98 -20.47 -29.40
N GLU A 409 -12.64 -20.90 -28.33
CA GLU A 409 -12.51 -20.29 -27.01
C GLU A 409 -11.09 -20.48 -26.46
N SER A 410 -10.52 -19.42 -25.88
CA SER A 410 -9.20 -19.49 -25.27
C SER A 410 -9.31 -20.05 -23.85
N GLU A 411 -8.35 -20.89 -23.43
CA GLU A 411 -8.21 -21.33 -22.03
C GLU A 411 -8.17 -20.16 -21.03
N ALA A 412 -7.63 -19.01 -21.46
CA ALA A 412 -7.62 -17.80 -20.64
C ALA A 412 -9.04 -17.29 -20.32
N ASP A 413 -9.98 -17.41 -21.27
CA ASP A 413 -11.37 -16.99 -21.08
C ASP A 413 -12.11 -17.95 -20.13
N ALA A 414 -11.84 -19.26 -20.27
CA ALA A 414 -12.39 -20.27 -19.38
C ALA A 414 -11.93 -20.06 -17.92
N ILE A 415 -10.64 -19.76 -17.72
CA ILE A 415 -10.08 -19.41 -16.40
C ILE A 415 -10.70 -18.11 -15.86
N GLU A 416 -10.83 -17.07 -16.68
CA GLU A 416 -11.46 -15.80 -16.27
C GLU A 416 -12.91 -16.02 -15.82
N TYR A 417 -13.67 -16.84 -16.54
CA TYR A 417 -15.04 -17.19 -16.17
C TYR A 417 -15.10 -17.97 -14.84
N GLN A 418 -14.18 -18.93 -14.64
CA GLN A 418 -14.06 -19.67 -13.38
C GLN A 418 -13.69 -18.75 -12.19
N ASP A 419 -12.78 -17.79 -12.40
CA ASP A 419 -12.40 -16.80 -11.38
C ASP A 419 -13.60 -15.93 -10.98
N ILE A 420 -14.43 -15.50 -11.96
CA ILE A 420 -15.68 -14.75 -11.69
C ILE A 420 -16.66 -15.60 -10.87
N GLN A 421 -16.87 -16.87 -11.23
CA GLN A 421 -17.75 -17.77 -10.48
C GLN A 421 -17.22 -18.05 -9.06
N ALA A 422 -15.91 -18.17 -8.88
CA ALA A 422 -15.30 -18.33 -7.57
C ALA A 422 -15.55 -17.10 -6.69
N ARG A 423 -15.37 -15.89 -7.25
CA ARG A 423 -15.66 -14.63 -6.55
C ARG A 423 -17.14 -14.48 -6.20
N GLU A 424 -18.06 -14.87 -7.10
CA GLU A 424 -19.52 -14.89 -6.84
C GLU A 424 -19.85 -15.84 -5.68
N ARG A 425 -19.31 -17.06 -5.66
CA ARG A 425 -19.48 -18.02 -4.57
C ARG A 425 -18.94 -17.50 -3.23
N GLN A 426 -17.76 -16.88 -3.24
CA GLN A 426 -17.16 -16.30 -2.03
C GLN A 426 -18.03 -15.19 -1.43
N LEU A 427 -18.58 -14.32 -2.29
CA LEU A 427 -19.45 -13.24 -1.86
C LEU A 427 -20.77 -13.77 -1.26
N ILE A 428 -21.37 -14.79 -1.88
CA ILE A 428 -22.56 -15.49 -1.35
C ILE A 428 -22.26 -16.18 -0.01
N ALA A 429 -21.06 -16.74 0.16
CA ALA A 429 -20.61 -17.35 1.40
C ALA A 429 -20.32 -16.32 2.53
N GLY A 430 -20.53 -15.02 2.28
CA GLY A 430 -20.37 -13.95 3.27
C GLY A 430 -18.94 -13.42 3.42
N HIS A 431 -18.02 -13.80 2.52
CA HIS A 431 -16.73 -13.12 2.41
C HIS A 431 -16.91 -11.71 1.87
N ALA A 432 -16.07 -10.78 2.32
CA ALA A 432 -16.04 -9.45 1.75
C ALA A 432 -15.19 -9.40 0.50
N ASP A 433 -15.65 -8.63 -0.47
CA ASP A 433 -14.90 -8.30 -1.66
C ASP A 433 -14.01 -7.08 -1.35
N VAL A 434 -12.70 -7.25 -1.53
CA VAL A 434 -11.70 -6.23 -1.21
C VAL A 434 -10.75 -6.05 -2.38
N ALA A 435 -10.56 -4.81 -2.83
CA ALA A 435 -9.51 -4.52 -3.81
C ALA A 435 -8.17 -4.44 -3.08
N LEU A 436 -7.23 -5.31 -3.46
CA LEU A 436 -5.90 -5.41 -2.87
C LEU A 436 -4.87 -4.67 -3.74
N THR A 437 -4.15 -3.72 -3.13
CA THR A 437 -2.99 -3.05 -3.73
C THR A 437 -1.76 -3.31 -2.86
N GLY A 438 -0.68 -3.81 -3.47
CA GLY A 438 0.61 -3.98 -2.79
C GLY A 438 1.61 -2.92 -3.26
N LEU A 439 2.25 -2.24 -2.33
CA LEU A 439 3.35 -1.31 -2.58
C LEU A 439 4.57 -1.73 -1.78
N LEU A 440 5.75 -1.57 -2.35
CA LEU A 440 7.01 -1.89 -1.71
C LEU A 440 7.98 -0.72 -1.88
N THR A 441 8.41 -0.13 -0.78
CA THR A 441 9.44 0.90 -0.78
C THR A 441 10.75 0.31 -0.32
N VAL A 442 11.81 0.47 -1.11
CA VAL A 442 13.20 0.17 -0.74
C VAL A 442 13.88 1.49 -0.38
N SER A 443 14.68 1.48 0.68
CA SER A 443 15.35 2.66 1.21
C SER A 443 16.82 2.34 1.45
N ALA A 444 17.72 3.24 1.09
CA ALA A 444 19.15 3.08 1.34
C ALA A 444 19.81 4.42 1.71
N ASP A 445 21.05 4.36 2.19
CA ASP A 445 21.78 5.54 2.65
C ASP A 445 22.51 6.27 1.49
N SER A 446 22.70 5.60 0.34
CA SER A 446 23.26 6.18 -0.88
C SER A 446 22.48 5.73 -2.13
N GLU A 447 22.69 6.43 -3.26
CA GLU A 447 22.06 6.07 -4.54
C GLU A 447 22.61 4.73 -5.10
N GLU A 448 23.88 4.41 -4.82
CA GLU A 448 24.50 3.14 -5.25
C GLU A 448 23.95 1.96 -4.44
N ASP A 449 23.87 2.11 -3.12
CA ASP A 449 23.25 1.12 -2.25
C ASP A 449 21.79 0.89 -2.62
N LEU A 450 21.05 1.96 -2.94
CA LEU A 450 19.65 1.85 -3.36
C LEU A 450 19.51 0.96 -4.61
N ARG A 451 20.39 1.12 -5.60
CA ARG A 451 20.35 0.30 -6.82
C ARG A 451 20.64 -1.17 -6.51
N THR A 452 21.59 -1.43 -5.63
CA THR A 452 21.95 -2.78 -5.18
C THR A 452 20.78 -3.43 -4.43
N ASP A 453 20.22 -2.75 -3.44
CA ASP A 453 19.10 -3.21 -2.64
C ASP A 453 17.84 -3.44 -3.50
N CYS A 454 17.58 -2.56 -4.48
CA CYS A 454 16.51 -2.73 -5.45
C CYS A 454 16.67 -4.03 -6.25
N ALA A 455 17.87 -4.34 -6.73
CA ALA A 455 18.12 -5.57 -7.49
C ALA A 455 17.93 -6.84 -6.63
N VAL A 456 18.34 -6.79 -5.37
CA VAL A 456 18.11 -7.89 -4.40
C VAL A 456 16.61 -8.10 -4.18
N VAL A 457 15.86 -7.02 -3.96
CA VAL A 457 14.41 -7.06 -3.73
C VAL A 457 13.64 -7.54 -4.96
N GLU A 458 14.03 -7.09 -6.16
CA GLU A 458 13.45 -7.57 -7.42
C GLU A 458 13.65 -9.08 -7.59
N THR A 459 14.84 -9.58 -7.25
CA THR A 459 15.15 -11.02 -7.28
C THR A 459 14.31 -11.80 -6.26
N ALA A 460 14.21 -11.30 -5.02
CA ALA A 460 13.39 -11.92 -3.98
C ALA A 460 11.90 -11.94 -4.33
N ALA A 461 11.41 -10.89 -5.00
CA ALA A 461 10.02 -10.80 -5.45
C ALA A 461 9.70 -11.83 -6.55
N VAL A 462 10.61 -12.04 -7.51
CA VAL A 462 10.47 -13.10 -8.51
C VAL A 462 10.38 -14.48 -7.83
N GLY A 463 11.22 -14.73 -6.83
CA GLY A 463 11.17 -15.97 -6.03
C GLY A 463 9.84 -16.16 -5.28
N ALA A 464 9.19 -15.06 -4.87
CA ALA A 464 7.86 -15.07 -4.27
C ALA A 464 6.70 -15.11 -5.30
N GLY A 465 7.00 -15.14 -6.61
CA GLY A 465 6.01 -15.13 -7.68
C GLY A 465 5.35 -13.76 -7.92
N LEU A 466 6.00 -12.67 -7.50
CA LEU A 466 5.51 -11.29 -7.63
C LEU A 466 6.15 -10.58 -8.81
N ASP A 467 5.32 -9.87 -9.58
CA ASP A 467 5.80 -8.94 -10.60
C ASP A 467 5.81 -7.52 -10.05
N LEU A 468 6.98 -7.03 -9.65
CA LEU A 468 7.17 -5.65 -9.20
C LEU A 468 7.34 -4.70 -10.38
N ARG A 469 6.73 -3.51 -10.28
CA ARG A 469 6.96 -2.41 -11.22
C ARG A 469 7.27 -1.11 -10.50
N PRO A 470 8.41 -0.46 -10.81
CA PRO A 470 8.72 0.84 -10.21
C PRO A 470 7.69 1.88 -10.65
N LEU A 471 7.23 2.69 -9.70
CA LEU A 471 6.30 3.80 -9.95
C LEU A 471 7.03 5.04 -10.47
N THR A 472 7.68 4.88 -11.63
CA THR A 472 8.46 5.92 -12.30
C THR A 472 7.61 7.18 -12.52
N TRP A 473 8.17 8.35 -12.19
CA TRP A 473 7.57 9.69 -12.24
C TRP A 473 6.43 9.94 -11.25
N GLN A 474 6.22 9.04 -10.29
CA GLN A 474 5.21 9.13 -9.23
C GLN A 474 5.79 8.79 -7.85
N GLN A 475 7.10 8.88 -7.69
CA GLN A 475 7.81 8.33 -6.53
C GLN A 475 7.43 9.03 -5.22
N ALA A 476 7.18 10.35 -5.23
CA ALA A 476 6.84 11.07 -4.00
C ALA A 476 5.45 10.68 -3.44
N SER A 477 4.43 10.56 -4.30
CA SER A 477 3.09 10.14 -3.87
C SER A 477 3.08 8.67 -3.49
N ALA A 478 3.75 7.83 -4.29
CA ALA A 478 3.90 6.40 -4.02
C ALA A 478 4.58 6.14 -2.68
N PHE A 479 5.68 6.83 -2.40
CA PHE A 479 6.40 6.74 -1.13
C PHE A 479 5.50 7.10 0.05
N THR A 480 4.76 8.21 -0.04
CA THR A 480 3.89 8.65 1.05
C THR A 480 2.76 7.65 1.32
N ALA A 481 2.22 7.02 0.28
CA ALA A 481 1.20 5.99 0.40
C ALA A 481 1.76 4.64 0.89
N ALA A 482 3.00 4.30 0.57
CA ALA A 482 3.61 3.01 0.89
C ALA A 482 4.35 2.98 2.24
N ALA A 483 5.17 3.99 2.51
CA ALA A 483 6.09 4.01 3.65
C ALA A 483 5.42 4.39 4.98
N MET A 484 4.23 5.00 4.94
CA MET A 484 3.52 5.50 6.12
C MET A 484 2.15 4.83 6.27
N PRO A 485 1.74 4.46 7.49
CA PRO A 485 0.45 3.84 7.76
C PRO A 485 -0.67 4.90 7.83
N LEU A 486 -0.88 5.64 6.74
CA LEU A 486 -1.87 6.74 6.67
C LEU A 486 -3.12 6.38 5.86
N ALA A 487 -3.15 5.18 5.29
CA ALA A 487 -4.21 4.65 4.44
C ALA A 487 -4.54 5.57 3.25
N LEU A 488 -3.51 6.16 2.65
CA LEU A 488 -3.64 7.02 1.48
C LEU A 488 -3.73 6.21 0.18
N ALA A 489 -4.35 6.80 -0.83
CA ALA A 489 -4.29 6.30 -2.20
C ALA A 489 -2.92 6.64 -2.82
N ALA A 490 -2.38 5.70 -3.62
CA ALA A 490 -1.09 5.84 -4.30
C ALA A 490 -1.24 6.39 -5.73
#